data_AF-A0A9P0I2Z0-F1
#
_entry.id   AF-A0A9P0I2Z0-F1
#
_cell.length_a   1.000
_cell.length_b   1.000
_cell.length_c   1.000
_cell.angle_alpha   90.00
_cell.angle_beta   90.00
_cell.angle_gamma   90.00
#
_symmetry.space_group_name_H-M   'P 1'
#
loop_
_entity.id
_entity.type
_entity.pdbx_description
1 polymer ?
#
loop_
_entity_poly.entity_id
_entity_poly.type
_entity_poly.pdbx_seq_one_letter_code
_entity_poly.pdbx_strand_id
1 'polypeptide(L)'
;MIDPNFEKKVIDKEHDAWLSLKAVIKGFLGNHRAENAKKLVDDMLEAYKKLGCRMSLKIHFLHSHFSFFPSNLGTASDEQGERFHQDVQKLEERFQGRWDTTMLGDYCWRLKQEDHSKHKRKS
;
A
#
# COMPACT_ATOMS: atom_id res chain seq x y z
N MET A 1 1.62 -23.93 -2.93
CA MET A 1 0.56 -24.94 -2.73
C MET A 1 -0.36 -24.40 -1.64
N ILE A 2 -1.63 -24.14 -1.94
CA ILE A 2 -2.60 -23.58 -0.97
C ILE A 2 -3.18 -24.76 -0.17
N ASP A 3 -3.18 -24.67 1.15
CA ASP A 3 -3.70 -25.71 2.05
C ASP A 3 -5.23 -25.85 1.89
N PRO A 4 -5.75 -27.02 1.50
CA PRO A 4 -7.20 -27.27 1.36
C PRO A 4 -8.00 -27.11 2.67
N ASN A 5 -7.34 -27.21 3.82
CA ASN A 5 -7.97 -27.05 5.13
C ASN A 5 -7.99 -25.59 5.62
N PHE A 6 -7.27 -24.68 4.96
CA PHE A 6 -7.33 -23.26 5.28
C PHE A 6 -8.73 -22.71 5.00
N GLU A 7 -9.30 -23.01 3.83
CA GLU A 7 -10.62 -22.52 3.42
C GLU A 7 -11.77 -22.97 4.33
N LYS A 8 -11.63 -24.09 5.04
CA LYS A 8 -12.65 -24.60 5.98
C LYS A 8 -12.60 -23.98 7.38
N LYS A 9 -11.51 -23.30 7.75
CA LYS A 9 -11.32 -22.68 9.08
C LYS A 9 -11.50 -21.17 9.10
N VAL A 10 -11.55 -20.58 7.92
CA VAL A 10 -11.69 -19.15 7.72
C VAL A 10 -13.13 -18.78 8.09
N ILE A 11 -13.28 -17.97 9.14
CA ILE A 11 -14.56 -17.35 9.51
C ILE A 11 -15.06 -16.61 8.26
N ASP A 12 -16.35 -16.66 7.89
CA ASP A 12 -16.85 -16.09 6.62
C ASP A 12 -16.30 -14.68 6.30
N LYS A 13 -16.11 -13.85 7.34
CA LYS A 13 -15.51 -12.52 7.26
C LYS A 13 -14.04 -12.51 6.85
N GLU A 14 -13.25 -13.47 7.32
CA GLU A 14 -11.84 -13.64 6.94
C GLU A 14 -11.71 -14.11 5.49
N HIS A 15 -12.69 -14.87 4.99
CA HIS A 15 -12.73 -15.34 3.61
C HIS A 15 -12.99 -14.18 2.67
N ASP A 16 -13.97 -13.34 3.00
CA ASP A 16 -14.28 -12.13 2.27
C ASP A 16 -13.10 -11.14 2.27
N ALA A 17 -12.44 -10.96 3.42
CA ALA A 17 -11.24 -10.14 3.49
C ALA A 17 -10.11 -10.70 2.60
N TRP A 18 -9.89 -12.01 2.61
CA TRP A 18 -8.89 -12.64 1.75
C TRP A 18 -9.20 -12.50 0.25
N LEU A 19 -10.46 -12.67 -0.15
CA LEU A 19 -10.89 -12.46 -1.54
C LEU A 19 -10.72 -11.00 -1.98
N SER A 20 -11.07 -10.05 -1.11
CA SER A 20 -10.90 -8.63 -1.39
C SER A 20 -9.42 -8.26 -1.58
N LEU A 21 -8.51 -8.83 -0.78
CA LEU A 21 -7.06 -8.65 -0.95
C LEU A 21 -6.58 -9.20 -2.31
N LYS A 22 -7.00 -10.42 -2.68
CA LYS A 22 -6.66 -10.99 -4.01
C LYS A 22 -7.14 -10.09 -5.15
N ALA A 23 -8.31 -9.49 -5.01
CA ALA A 23 -8.85 -8.58 -6.01
C ALA A 23 -8.00 -7.30 -6.15
N VAL A 24 -7.55 -6.70 -5.03
CA VAL A 24 -6.63 -5.55 -5.05
C VAL A 24 -5.28 -5.93 -5.67
N ILE A 25 -4.74 -7.10 -5.34
CA ILE A 25 -3.47 -7.57 -5.93
C ILE A 25 -3.60 -7.67 -7.46
N LYS A 26 -4.66 -8.28 -7.95
CA LYS A 26 -4.88 -8.49 -9.39
C LYS A 26 -5.24 -7.18 -10.13
N GLY A 27 -6.07 -6.35 -9.53
CA GLY A 27 -6.65 -5.17 -10.17
C GLY A 27 -5.90 -3.87 -9.94
N PHE A 28 -4.92 -3.84 -9.04
CA PHE A 28 -4.17 -2.61 -8.75
C PHE A 28 -2.66 -2.85 -8.66
N LEU A 29 -2.22 -3.77 -7.78
CA LEU A 29 -0.80 -3.97 -7.50
C LEU A 29 -0.06 -4.79 -8.56
N GLY A 30 -0.80 -5.42 -9.49
CA GLY A 30 -0.24 -6.14 -10.62
C GLY A 30 0.24 -5.23 -11.76
N ASN A 31 0.50 -5.83 -12.92
CA ASN A 31 1.01 -5.12 -14.10
C ASN A 31 0.01 -4.14 -14.72
N HIS A 32 -1.26 -4.24 -14.36
CA HIS A 32 -2.35 -3.44 -14.91
C HIS A 32 -3.25 -2.91 -13.80
N ARG A 33 -3.53 -1.61 -13.84
CA ARG A 33 -4.53 -0.94 -13.00
C ARG A 33 -5.91 -1.02 -13.65
N ALA A 34 -6.82 -1.73 -13.02
CA ALA A 34 -8.23 -1.78 -13.39
C ALA A 34 -8.91 -0.42 -13.17
N GLU A 35 -9.91 -0.09 -14.00
CA GLU A 35 -10.69 1.15 -13.87
C GLU A 35 -11.37 1.26 -12.50
N ASN A 36 -11.80 0.12 -11.94
CA ASN A 36 -12.41 0.03 -10.63
C ASN A 36 -11.40 -0.17 -9.48
N ALA A 37 -10.09 0.02 -9.70
CA ALA A 37 -9.06 -0.25 -8.70
C ALA A 37 -9.27 0.50 -7.37
N LYS A 38 -9.79 1.74 -7.41
CA LYS A 38 -10.14 2.49 -6.20
C LYS A 38 -11.20 1.76 -5.37
N LYS A 39 -12.26 1.31 -6.05
CA LYS A 39 -13.34 0.55 -5.43
C LYS A 39 -12.83 -0.77 -4.83
N LEU A 40 -11.89 -1.45 -5.50
CA LEU A 40 -11.28 -2.67 -4.94
C LEU A 40 -10.55 -2.39 -3.62
N VAL A 41 -9.82 -1.28 -3.53
CA VAL A 41 -9.15 -0.86 -2.30
C VAL A 41 -10.18 -0.52 -1.22
N ASP A 42 -11.22 0.24 -1.54
CA ASP A 42 -12.30 0.60 -0.60
C ASP A 42 -13.02 -0.64 -0.04
N ASP A 43 -13.38 -1.58 -0.93
CA ASP A 43 -14.06 -2.84 -0.57
C ASP A 43 -13.16 -3.71 0.33
N MET A 44 -11.85 -3.75 0.07
CA MET A 44 -10.87 -4.42 0.94
C MET A 44 -10.79 -3.77 2.32
N LEU A 45 -10.72 -2.44 2.40
CA LEU A 45 -10.64 -1.74 3.67
C LEU A 45 -11.88 -1.99 4.55
N GLU A 46 -13.06 -2.01 3.93
CA GLU A 46 -14.31 -2.31 4.64
C GLU A 46 -14.34 -3.75 5.16
N ALA A 47 -13.84 -4.73 4.38
CA ALA A 47 -13.72 -6.12 4.83
C ALA A 47 -12.76 -6.26 6.03
N TYR A 48 -11.62 -5.58 5.99
CA TYR A 48 -10.63 -5.60 7.07
C TYR A 48 -11.13 -4.87 8.32
N LYS A 49 -11.91 -3.79 8.14
CA LYS A 49 -12.57 -3.10 9.25
C LYS A 49 -13.59 -4.00 9.96
N LYS A 50 -14.35 -4.81 9.22
CA LYS A 50 -15.29 -5.81 9.78
C LYS A 50 -14.58 -6.91 10.59
N LEU A 51 -13.32 -7.18 10.30
CA LEU A 51 -12.44 -8.06 11.09
C LEU A 51 -11.85 -7.37 12.33
N GLY A 52 -12.05 -6.06 12.50
CA GLY A 52 -11.43 -5.30 13.58
C GLY A 52 -9.95 -4.98 13.34
N CYS A 53 -9.46 -5.16 12.11
CA CYS A 53 -8.08 -4.82 11.77
C CYS A 53 -7.87 -3.30 11.83
N ARG A 54 -6.72 -2.89 12.37
CA ARG A 54 -6.27 -1.50 12.30
C ARG A 54 -5.55 -1.28 10.97
N MET A 55 -5.75 -0.11 10.37
CA MET A 55 -5.10 0.27 9.12
C MET A 55 -3.60 0.52 9.39
N SER A 56 -2.72 -0.13 8.63
CA SER A 56 -1.29 0.16 8.67
C SER A 56 -0.97 1.45 7.92
N LEU A 57 0.17 2.06 8.20
CA LEU A 57 0.64 3.26 7.50
C LEU A 57 0.72 3.05 5.98
N LYS A 58 1.21 1.88 5.55
CA LYS A 58 1.30 1.53 4.13
C LYS A 58 -0.06 1.55 3.44
N ILE A 59 -1.06 0.98 4.10
CA ILE A 59 -2.44 0.93 3.59
C ILE A 59 -3.11 2.31 3.63
N HIS A 60 -2.84 3.09 4.68
CA HIS A 60 -3.31 4.48 4.75
C HIS A 60 -2.77 5.30 3.59
N PHE A 61 -1.47 5.23 3.32
CA PHE A 61 -0.84 5.94 2.21
C PHE A 61 -1.39 5.48 0.86
N LEU A 62 -1.54 4.16 0.67
CA LEU A 62 -2.12 3.55 -0.53
C LEU A 62 -3.52 4.12 -0.85
N HIS A 63 -4.37 4.24 0.18
CA HIS A 63 -5.74 4.72 0.04
C HIS A 63 -5.83 6.25 -0.10
N SER A 64 -5.19 6.99 0.81
CA SER A 64 -5.23 8.47 0.84
C SER A 64 -4.57 9.11 -0.39
N HIS A 65 -3.52 8.49 -0.92
CA HIS A 65 -2.76 8.98 -2.07
C HIS A 65 -2.88 8.08 -3.29
N PHE A 66 -4.04 7.41 -3.44
CA PHE A 66 -4.31 6.48 -4.53
C PHE A 66 -4.06 7.07 -5.93
N SER A 67 -4.24 8.38 -6.12
CA SER A 67 -3.98 9.08 -7.39
C SER A 67 -2.49 9.25 -7.71
N PHE A 68 -1.59 9.13 -6.74
CA PHE A 68 -0.13 9.26 -6.95
C PHE A 68 0.49 7.99 -7.53
N PHE A 69 -0.21 6.86 -7.46
CA PHE A 69 0.28 5.59 -7.97
C PHE A 69 0.13 5.52 -9.50
N PRO A 70 1.20 5.15 -10.24
CA PRO A 70 1.14 4.98 -11.69
C PRO A 70 0.26 3.80 -12.09
N SER A 71 -0.16 3.77 -13.36
CA SER A 71 -1.10 2.74 -13.88
C SER A 71 -0.50 1.33 -14.00
N ASN A 72 0.82 1.17 -13.88
CA ASN A 72 1.56 -0.06 -14.12
C ASN A 72 2.46 -0.46 -12.94
N LEU A 73 1.87 -0.55 -11.74
CA LEU A 73 2.60 -0.81 -10.50
C LEU A 73 3.51 -2.04 -10.60
N GLY A 74 3.07 -3.16 -11.17
CA GLY A 74 3.90 -4.36 -11.28
C GLY A 74 5.23 -4.19 -12.05
N THR A 75 5.34 -3.22 -12.97
CA THR A 75 6.60 -2.88 -13.65
C THR A 75 7.45 -1.82 -12.93
N ALA A 76 6.83 -1.03 -12.06
CA ALA A 76 7.52 -0.05 -11.20
C ALA A 76 7.78 -0.60 -9.78
N SER A 77 7.23 -1.77 -9.45
CA SER A 77 7.02 -2.26 -8.08
C SER A 77 8.30 -2.65 -7.39
N ASP A 78 9.24 -3.30 -8.06
CA ASP A 78 10.38 -3.86 -7.32
C ASP A 78 11.25 -2.74 -6.76
N GLU A 79 11.56 -1.70 -7.54
CA GLU A 79 12.42 -0.62 -7.04
C GLU A 79 11.64 0.43 -6.22
N GLN A 80 10.45 0.84 -6.67
CA GLN A 80 9.65 1.85 -5.94
C GLN A 80 8.94 1.26 -4.72
N GLY A 81 8.49 0.02 -4.81
CA GLY A 81 7.92 -0.74 -3.71
C GLY A 81 8.97 -0.97 -2.63
N GLU A 82 10.14 -1.52 -2.95
CA GLU A 82 11.20 -1.71 -1.95
C GLU A 82 11.65 -0.39 -1.31
N ARG A 83 11.76 0.68 -2.09
CA ARG A 83 12.06 2.01 -1.54
C ARG A 83 10.96 2.51 -0.59
N PHE A 84 9.70 2.33 -0.96
CA PHE A 84 8.57 2.62 -0.07
C PHE A 84 8.61 1.76 1.21
N HIS A 85 8.96 0.47 1.10
CA HIS A 85 9.14 -0.40 2.26
C HIS A 85 10.23 0.13 3.21
N GLN A 86 11.38 0.56 2.67
CA GLN A 86 12.50 1.11 3.43
C GLN A 86 12.19 2.49 4.05
N ASP A 87 11.54 3.38 3.31
CA ASP A 87 11.22 4.72 3.79
C ASP A 87 10.16 4.69 4.90
N VAL A 88 9.16 3.83 4.75
CA VAL A 88 8.16 3.61 5.80
C VAL A 88 8.80 3.00 7.03
N GLN A 89 9.72 2.04 6.89
CA GLN A 89 10.46 1.48 8.03
C GLN A 89 11.24 2.56 8.80
N LYS A 90 12.00 3.40 8.09
CA LYS A 90 12.74 4.52 8.69
C LYS A 90 11.83 5.54 9.38
N LEU A 91 10.65 5.79 8.81
CA LEU A 91 9.65 6.66 9.43
C LEU A 91 9.07 6.01 10.69
N GLU A 92 8.67 4.75 10.63
CA GLU A 92 8.14 4.03 11.79
C GLU A 92 9.15 3.97 12.94
N GLU A 93 10.45 3.76 12.65
CA GLU A 93 11.54 3.84 13.62
C GLU A 93 11.68 5.26 14.21
N ARG A 94 11.75 6.29 13.35
CA ARG A 94 11.93 7.69 13.78
C ARG A 94 10.78 8.19 14.66
N PHE A 95 9.56 7.76 14.37
CA PHE A 95 8.36 8.19 15.08
C PHE A 95 7.85 7.16 16.09
N GLN A 96 8.61 6.09 16.37
CA GLN A 96 8.27 5.04 17.34
C GLN A 96 6.87 4.42 17.10
N GLY A 97 6.49 4.26 15.84
CA GLY A 97 5.16 3.79 15.44
C GLY A 97 4.01 4.76 15.75
N ARG A 98 4.28 5.99 16.20
CA ARG A 98 3.26 7.04 16.34
C ARG A 98 2.99 7.67 14.99
N TRP A 99 1.71 7.89 14.72
CA TRP A 99 1.26 8.48 13.47
C TRP A 99 0.71 9.88 13.73
N ASP A 100 1.35 10.91 13.19
CA ASP A 100 0.85 12.28 13.21
C ASP A 100 0.96 12.94 11.83
N THR A 101 0.34 14.11 11.68
CA THR A 101 0.41 14.90 10.45
C THR A 101 1.82 15.38 10.11
N THR A 102 2.71 15.49 11.10
CA THR A 102 4.12 15.88 10.91
C THR A 102 4.94 14.77 10.25
N MET A 103 4.69 13.51 10.59
CA MET A 103 5.32 12.33 9.96
C MET A 103 5.01 12.28 8.46
N LEU A 104 3.76 12.56 8.07
CA LEU A 104 3.36 12.60 6.67
C LEU A 104 3.99 13.81 5.95
N GLY A 105 4.02 14.98 6.59
CA GLY A 105 4.68 16.17 6.06
C GLY A 105 6.19 15.94 5.82
N ASP A 106 6.84 15.26 6.75
CA ASP A 106 8.27 14.93 6.70
C ASP A 106 8.59 13.90 5.59
N TYR A 107 7.68 12.94 5.36
CA TYR A 107 7.78 12.02 4.22
C TYR A 107 7.63 12.75 2.87
N CYS A 108 6.58 13.56 2.71
CA CYS A 108 6.38 14.36 1.49
C CYS A 108 7.55 15.32 1.23
N TRP A 109 8.14 15.89 2.29
CA TRP A 109 9.33 16.75 2.20
C TRP A 109 10.55 16.00 1.69
N ARG A 110 10.81 14.78 2.20
CA ARG A 110 11.90 13.93 1.71
C ARG A 110 11.71 13.55 0.25
N LEU A 111 10.52 13.11 -0.15
CA LEU A 111 10.21 12.79 -1.54
C LEU A 111 10.47 13.99 -2.47
N LYS A 112 10.11 15.21 -2.04
CA LYS A 112 10.32 16.43 -2.83
C LYS A 112 11.81 16.80 -2.98
N GLN A 113 12.63 16.65 -1.94
CA GLN A 113 14.07 16.92 -2.04
C GLN A 113 14.78 15.98 -3.02
N GLU A 114 14.38 14.71 -3.04
CA GLU A 114 14.99 13.72 -3.92
C GLU A 114 14.67 13.97 -5.41
N ASP A 115 13.48 14.46 -5.72
CA ASP A 115 13.09 14.82 -7.09
C ASP A 115 13.90 16.01 -7.65
N HIS A 116 14.22 16.98 -6.79
CA HIS A 116 15.13 18.08 -7.14
C HIS A 116 16.59 17.62 -7.32
N SER A 117 17.01 16.52 -6.67
CA SER A 117 18.37 16.00 -6.78
C SER A 117 18.63 15.22 -8.08
N LYS A 118 17.60 14.65 -8.71
CA LYS A 118 17.70 13.95 -10.02
C LYS A 118 18.06 14.89 -11.18
N HIS A 119 17.83 16.19 -11.04
CA HIS A 119 18.18 17.20 -12.06
C HIS A 119 19.63 17.74 -11.96
N LYS A 120 20.45 17.22 -11.03
CA LYS A 120 21.88 17.54 -10.96
C LYS A 120 22.74 16.29 -11.16
N ARG A 121 22.82 15.83 -12.41
CA ARG A 121 24.03 15.20 -12.94
C ARG A 121 24.42 15.90 -14.23
N LYS A 122 25.27 16.93 -14.09
CA LYS A 122 26.23 17.31 -15.12
C LYS A 122 27.60 16.84 -14.62
N SER A 123 28.14 15.84 -15.28
CA SER A 123 29.57 15.78 -15.61
C SER A 123 29.69 15.20 -17.00
#